data_AF-A0A9E5F084-F1
#
_entry.id   AF-A0A9E5F084-F1
#
_cell.length_a   1.000
_cell.length_b   1.000
_cell.length_c   1.000
_cell.angle_alpha   90.00
_cell.angle_beta   90.00
_cell.angle_gamma   90.00
#
_symmetry.space_group_name_H-M   'P 1'
#
loop_
_entity.id
_entity.type
_entity.pdbx_description
1 polymer ?
#
loop_
_entity_poly.entity_id
_entity_poly.type
_entity_poly.pdbx_seq_one_letter_code
_entity_poly.pdbx_strand_id
1 'polypeptide(L)'
;MALHLIGFACWCLSLWIAWNFQSLALPLLGSIFALYWLAGMTIGIKEKLAFVSSQIGLIATWFMLCIFSFYDFQKEITERIKPEHNHGYAVIDGALIFLVGITVLLIYSRSTFLKIPLKYVSPKELVLAFAILTQFSLAPAMSYYFGVGCSFAMVLTANILMLGYSAVMMDEGLKTNSTPKFFLGVSTFLLWTIIRYFDLFGNVGGMLGASLLFFLSSLALIGLAFFWRKRKASFHVN
;
A
#
# COMPACT_ATOMS: atom_id res chain seq x y z
N MET A 1 -1.54 -12.85 23.80
CA MET A 1 -0.98 -14.13 23.32
C MET A 1 -1.21 -14.35 21.81
N ALA A 2 -2.46 -14.32 21.30
CA ALA A 2 -2.74 -14.48 19.85
C ALA A 2 -2.05 -13.43 18.96
N LEU A 3 -1.86 -12.20 19.46
CA LEU A 3 -1.24 -11.09 18.75
C LEU A 3 0.28 -11.23 18.55
N HIS A 4 0.97 -11.75 19.56
CA HIS A 4 2.38 -12.11 19.44
C HIS A 4 2.56 -13.27 18.46
N LEU A 5 1.57 -14.16 18.38
CA LEU A 5 1.55 -15.23 17.38
C LEU A 5 1.45 -14.68 15.96
N ILE A 6 0.63 -13.65 15.70
CA ILE A 6 0.49 -13.05 14.36
C ILE A 6 1.76 -12.27 13.97
N GLY A 7 2.30 -11.47 14.89
CA GLY A 7 3.55 -10.75 14.66
C GLY A 7 4.75 -11.69 14.48
N PHE A 8 4.83 -12.76 15.28
CA PHE A 8 5.84 -13.80 15.15
C PHE A 8 5.64 -14.63 13.88
N ALA A 9 4.41 -15.03 13.53
CA ALA A 9 4.13 -15.76 12.30
C ALA A 9 4.48 -14.94 11.06
N CYS A 10 4.13 -13.66 11.04
CA CYS A 10 4.49 -12.77 9.93
C CYS A 10 6.00 -12.47 9.90
N TRP A 11 6.70 -12.44 11.04
CA TRP A 11 8.16 -12.35 11.10
C TRP A 11 8.85 -13.64 10.60
N CYS A 12 8.35 -14.81 11.00
CA CYS A 12 8.81 -16.11 10.49
C CYS A 12 8.55 -16.25 8.98
N LEU A 13 7.41 -15.78 8.48
CA LEU A 13 7.11 -15.69 7.04
C LEU A 13 8.08 -14.74 6.34
N SER A 14 8.36 -13.57 6.93
CA SER A 14 9.32 -12.60 6.37
C SER A 14 10.74 -13.18 6.31
N LEU A 15 11.15 -13.95 7.33
CA LEU A 15 12.44 -14.66 7.38
C LEU A 15 12.51 -15.80 6.37
N TRP A 16 11.44 -16.59 6.22
CA TRP A 16 11.37 -17.66 5.22
C TRP A 16 11.43 -17.11 3.79
N ILE A 17 10.72 -16.01 3.54
CA ILE A 17 10.74 -15.29 2.26
C ILE A 17 12.13 -14.66 2.01
N ALA A 18 12.76 -14.08 3.04
CA ALA A 18 14.11 -13.51 2.95
C ALA A 18 15.20 -14.58 2.71
N TRP A 19 15.01 -15.81 3.16
CA TRP A 19 16.00 -16.88 3.00
C TRP A 19 15.96 -17.54 1.62
N ASN A 20 14.81 -17.50 0.93
CA ASN A 20 14.65 -18.23 -0.33
C ASN A 20 14.79 -17.37 -1.59
N PHE A 21 14.98 -16.03 -1.47
CA PHE A 21 15.30 -15.02 -2.50
C PHE A 21 14.89 -15.32 -3.97
N GLN A 22 13.76 -16.00 -4.18
CA GLN A 22 13.10 -16.09 -5.46
C GLN A 22 12.23 -14.84 -5.55
N SER A 23 12.34 -14.07 -6.63
CA SER A 23 11.49 -12.93 -7.02
C SER A 23 9.99 -12.99 -6.66
N LEU A 24 9.43 -14.19 -6.44
CA LEU A 24 8.14 -14.46 -5.82
C LEU A 24 7.94 -13.90 -4.40
N ALA A 25 9.03 -13.57 -3.72
CA ALA A 25 9.08 -12.99 -2.38
C ALA A 25 8.39 -11.62 -2.28
N LEU A 26 8.47 -10.79 -3.33
CA LEU A 26 8.03 -9.40 -3.26
C LEU A 26 6.51 -9.22 -3.15
N PRO A 27 5.66 -9.87 -3.98
CA PRO A 27 4.22 -9.80 -3.78
C PRO A 27 3.78 -10.32 -2.40
N LEU A 28 4.45 -11.35 -1.88
CA LEU A 28 4.15 -11.89 -0.55
C LEU A 28 4.60 -10.96 0.58
N LEU A 29 5.76 -10.32 0.48
CA LEU A 29 6.18 -9.30 1.45
C LEU A 29 5.27 -8.08 1.41
N GLY A 30 4.87 -7.64 0.22
CA GLY A 30 3.92 -6.54 0.05
C GLY A 30 2.57 -6.82 0.72
N SER A 31 2.05 -8.05 0.58
CA SER A 31 0.80 -8.43 1.25
C SER A 31 0.96 -8.55 2.77
N ILE A 32 2.09 -9.06 3.28
CA ILE A 32 2.37 -9.09 4.71
C ILE A 32 2.45 -7.67 5.31
N PHE A 33 3.13 -6.73 4.65
CA PHE A 33 3.22 -5.35 5.13
C PHE A 33 1.86 -4.64 5.11
N ALA A 34 1.06 -4.86 4.06
CA ALA A 34 -0.31 -4.34 4.01
C ALA A 34 -1.18 -4.94 5.11
N LEU A 35 -0.99 -6.22 5.42
CA LEU A 35 -1.68 -6.90 6.51
C LEU A 35 -1.28 -6.34 7.89
N TYR A 36 0.02 -6.06 8.11
CA TYR A 36 0.46 -5.40 9.35
C TYR A 36 -0.15 -4.02 9.53
N TRP A 37 -0.24 -3.25 8.44
CA TRP A 37 -0.91 -1.96 8.49
C TRP A 37 -2.39 -2.12 8.84
N LEU A 38 -3.10 -3.02 8.15
CA LEU A 38 -4.51 -3.31 8.38
C LEU A 38 -4.79 -3.81 9.82
N ALA A 39 -4.01 -4.78 10.30
CA ALA A 39 -4.13 -5.31 11.66
C ALA A 39 -3.81 -4.24 12.72
N GLY A 40 -2.83 -3.39 12.47
CA GLY A 40 -2.47 -2.29 13.36
C GLY A 40 -3.56 -1.22 13.50
N MET A 41 -4.42 -1.07 12.50
CA MET A 41 -5.59 -0.18 12.58
C MET A 41 -6.75 -0.81 13.37
N THR A 42 -6.93 -2.13 13.28
CA THR A 42 -8.04 -2.84 13.94
C THR A 42 -7.76 -3.16 15.40
N ILE A 43 -6.48 -3.31 15.78
CA ILE A 43 -6.05 -3.61 17.14
C ILE A 43 -5.78 -2.28 17.87
N GLY A 44 -6.43 -2.07 19.02
CA GLY A 44 -6.24 -0.86 19.82
C GLY A 44 -4.77 -0.62 20.19
N ILE A 45 -4.26 0.59 19.90
CA ILE A 45 -2.87 1.08 20.05
C ILE A 45 -2.27 0.98 21.48
N LYS A 46 -3.00 0.39 22.45
CA LYS A 46 -2.53 0.23 23.82
C LYS A 46 -1.28 -0.67 23.93
N GLU A 47 -1.06 -1.56 22.98
CA GLU A 47 0.16 -2.37 22.90
C GLU A 47 1.21 -1.68 22.02
N LYS A 48 2.34 -1.27 22.63
CA LYS A 48 3.46 -0.57 21.97
C LYS A 48 3.95 -1.31 20.71
N LEU A 49 3.93 -2.65 20.73
CA LEU A 49 4.35 -3.48 19.60
C LEU A 49 3.40 -3.37 18.41
N ALA A 50 2.07 -3.37 18.63
CA ALA A 50 1.07 -3.26 17.56
C ALA A 50 1.17 -1.91 16.84
N PHE A 51 1.46 -0.84 17.58
CA PHE A 51 1.73 0.47 17.00
C PHE A 51 2.97 0.46 16.10
N VAL A 52 4.09 -0.10 16.57
CA VAL A 52 5.33 -0.17 15.78
C VAL A 52 5.12 -1.00 14.51
N SER A 53 4.48 -2.17 14.61
CA SER A 53 4.18 -3.01 13.45
C SER A 53 3.27 -2.31 12.44
N SER A 54 2.28 -1.53 12.91
CA SER A 54 1.42 -0.72 12.05
C SER A 54 2.21 0.33 11.25
N GLN A 55 3.14 1.03 11.90
CA GLN A 55 3.96 2.06 11.26
C GLN A 55 4.96 1.44 10.26
N ILE A 56 5.56 0.31 10.62
CA ILE A 56 6.43 -0.45 9.71
C ILE A 56 5.62 -0.89 8.49
N GLY A 57 4.44 -1.48 8.70
CA GLY A 57 3.53 -1.89 7.63
C GLY A 57 3.17 -0.73 6.71
N LEU A 58 2.77 0.41 7.27
CA LEU A 58 2.42 1.63 6.52
C LEU A 58 3.57 2.09 5.61
N ILE A 59 4.79 2.19 6.14
CA ILE A 59 5.95 2.70 5.39
C ILE A 59 6.45 1.66 4.38
N ALA A 60 6.60 0.40 4.78
CA ALA A 60 7.13 -0.66 3.93
C ALA A 60 6.20 -0.98 2.75
N THR A 61 4.88 -0.86 2.94
CA THR A 61 3.88 -1.04 1.88
C THR A 61 4.09 -0.06 0.73
N TRP A 62 4.45 1.20 1.02
CA TRP A 62 4.73 2.20 -0.01
C TRP A 62 5.95 1.81 -0.86
N PHE A 63 7.03 1.34 -0.24
CA PHE A 63 8.22 0.88 -0.97
C PHE A 63 7.89 -0.31 -1.88
N MET A 64 7.13 -1.28 -1.37
CA MET A 64 6.71 -2.42 -2.18
C MET A 64 5.84 -1.99 -3.37
N LEU A 65 4.91 -1.05 -3.16
CA LEU A 65 4.06 -0.52 -4.23
C LEU A 65 4.90 0.23 -5.28
N CYS A 66 5.92 0.96 -4.84
CA CYS A 66 6.84 1.66 -5.72
C CYS A 66 7.55 0.66 -6.65
N ILE A 67 8.09 -0.43 -6.12
CA ILE A 67 8.73 -1.47 -6.94
C ILE A 67 7.70 -2.13 -7.89
N PHE A 68 6.49 -2.41 -7.40
CA PHE A 68 5.41 -2.98 -8.20
C PHE A 68 4.89 -2.06 -9.31
N SER A 69 5.21 -0.76 -9.26
CA SER A 69 4.79 0.24 -10.24
C SER A 69 5.58 0.23 -11.55
N PHE A 70 6.61 -0.62 -11.68
CA PHE A 70 7.46 -0.75 -12.86
C PHE A 70 7.04 -1.91 -13.75
N TYR A 71 6.90 -1.65 -15.05
CA TYR A 71 6.44 -2.65 -16.01
C TYR A 71 7.44 -3.78 -16.23
N ASP A 72 8.70 -3.46 -16.43
CA ASP A 72 9.73 -4.48 -16.67
C ASP A 72 9.87 -5.43 -15.48
N PHE A 73 9.77 -4.87 -14.26
CA PHE A 73 9.74 -5.66 -13.03
C PHE A 73 8.51 -6.58 -12.95
N GLN A 74 7.31 -6.07 -13.26
CA GLN A 74 6.11 -6.92 -13.31
C GLN A 74 6.23 -8.02 -14.33
N LYS A 75 6.76 -7.72 -15.52
CA LYS A 75 6.97 -8.70 -16.57
C LYS A 75 7.91 -9.81 -16.10
N GLU A 76 9.04 -9.46 -15.49
CA GLU A 76 10.02 -10.41 -14.97
C GLU A 76 9.42 -11.32 -13.88
N ILE A 77 8.70 -10.75 -12.91
CA ILE A 77 8.00 -11.53 -11.89
C ILE A 77 7.00 -12.49 -12.54
N THR A 78 6.16 -11.97 -13.44
CA THR A 78 5.12 -12.78 -14.08
C THR A 78 5.70 -13.94 -14.87
N GLU A 79 6.81 -13.73 -15.59
CA GLU A 79 7.51 -14.80 -16.31
C GLU A 79 8.00 -15.92 -15.37
N ARG A 80 8.48 -15.56 -14.18
CA ARG A 80 8.97 -16.52 -13.18
C ARG A 80 7.85 -17.24 -12.41
N ILE A 81 6.63 -16.67 -12.37
CA ILE A 81 5.47 -17.26 -11.70
C ILE A 81 4.72 -18.26 -12.59
N LYS A 82 5.05 -18.34 -13.90
CA LYS A 82 4.38 -19.24 -14.84
C LYS A 82 4.31 -20.69 -14.34
N PRO A 83 3.25 -21.44 -14.70
CA PRO A 83 3.05 -22.83 -14.28
C PRO A 83 4.24 -23.76 -14.57
N GLU A 84 4.99 -23.47 -15.63
CA GLU A 84 6.19 -24.19 -16.06
C GLU A 84 7.35 -24.09 -15.05
N HIS A 85 7.39 -23.01 -14.26
CA HIS A 85 8.48 -22.69 -13.33
C HIS A 85 8.05 -22.77 -11.86
N ASN A 86 6.74 -22.85 -11.59
CA ASN A 86 6.19 -22.85 -10.25
C ASN A 86 4.99 -23.79 -10.14
N HIS A 87 5.01 -24.69 -9.16
CA HIS A 87 3.91 -25.62 -8.87
C HIS A 87 2.70 -24.97 -8.16
N GLY A 88 2.54 -23.65 -8.26
CA GLY A 88 1.40 -22.91 -7.71
C GLY A 88 1.51 -22.52 -6.23
N TYR A 89 2.65 -22.75 -5.57
CA TYR A 89 2.81 -22.47 -4.14
C TYR A 89 2.54 -21.00 -3.78
N ALA A 90 3.00 -20.06 -4.59
CA ALA A 90 2.75 -18.64 -4.31
C ALA A 90 1.31 -18.20 -4.55
N VAL A 91 0.55 -18.93 -5.36
CA VAL A 91 -0.89 -18.70 -5.50
C VAL A 91 -1.58 -19.07 -4.18
N ILE A 92 -1.17 -20.20 -3.58
CA ILE A 92 -1.68 -20.66 -2.29
C ILE A 92 -1.30 -19.67 -1.18
N ASP A 93 -0.04 -19.26 -1.09
CA ASP A 93 0.42 -18.31 -0.08
C ASP A 93 -0.29 -16.95 -0.19
N GLY A 94 -0.42 -16.43 -1.41
CA GLY A 94 -1.17 -15.19 -1.67
C GLY A 94 -2.63 -15.28 -1.24
N ALA A 95 -3.30 -16.39 -1.56
CA ALA A 95 -4.69 -16.65 -1.18
C ALA A 95 -4.85 -16.77 0.35
N LEU A 96 -3.94 -17.45 1.04
CA LEU A 96 -3.95 -17.56 2.50
C LEU A 96 -3.82 -16.19 3.16
N ILE A 97 -2.87 -15.36 2.73
CA ILE A 97 -2.68 -14.00 3.26
C ILE A 97 -3.93 -13.14 3.00
N PHE A 98 -4.56 -13.28 1.83
CA PHE A 98 -5.80 -12.58 1.51
C PHE A 98 -6.96 -12.98 2.44
N LEU A 99 -7.13 -14.29 2.69
CA LEU A 99 -8.15 -14.81 3.61
C LEU A 99 -7.94 -14.31 5.04
N VAL A 100 -6.68 -14.19 5.49
CA VAL A 100 -6.35 -13.58 6.78
C VAL A 100 -6.77 -12.11 6.80
N GLY A 101 -6.51 -11.36 5.73
CA GLY A 101 -7.00 -9.98 5.57
C GLY A 101 -8.51 -9.83 5.68
N ILE A 102 -9.26 -10.68 4.98
CA ILE A 102 -10.73 -10.74 5.09
C ILE A 102 -11.15 -11.03 6.52
N THR A 103 -10.48 -11.98 7.18
CA THR A 103 -10.78 -12.34 8.56
C THR A 103 -10.59 -11.15 9.50
N VAL A 104 -9.50 -10.39 9.35
CA VAL A 104 -9.26 -9.16 10.12
C VAL A 104 -10.36 -8.12 9.88
N LEU A 105 -10.81 -7.94 8.63
CA LEU A 105 -11.92 -7.04 8.30
C LEU A 105 -13.26 -7.51 8.90
N LEU A 106 -13.55 -8.81 8.88
CA LEU A 106 -14.76 -9.36 9.48
C LEU A 106 -14.76 -9.22 11.00
N ILE A 107 -13.60 -9.40 11.65
CA ILE A 107 -13.43 -9.12 13.08
C ILE A 107 -13.69 -7.64 13.35
N TYR A 108 -13.10 -6.73 12.56
CA TYR A 108 -13.30 -5.30 12.70
C TYR A 108 -14.76 -4.87 12.51
N SER A 109 -15.43 -5.37 11.46
CA SER A 109 -16.84 -5.05 11.21
C SER A 109 -17.71 -5.53 12.37
N ARG A 110 -17.51 -6.77 12.83
CA ARG A 110 -18.24 -7.35 13.96
C ARG A 110 -17.98 -6.59 15.27
N SER A 111 -16.75 -6.19 15.55
CA SER A 111 -16.42 -5.37 16.73
C SER A 111 -17.05 -3.97 16.67
N THR A 112 -17.20 -3.40 15.47
CA THR A 112 -17.92 -2.14 15.23
C THR A 112 -19.43 -2.32 15.47
N PHE A 113 -20.01 -3.43 15.00
CA PHE A 113 -21.41 -3.80 15.26
C PHE A 113 -21.70 -4.09 16.74
N LEU A 114 -20.73 -4.66 17.47
CA LEU A 114 -20.86 -5.00 18.90
C LEU A 114 -20.58 -3.85 19.86
N LYS A 115 -20.41 -2.60 19.36
CA LYS A 115 -20.09 -1.40 20.17
C LYS A 115 -18.86 -1.56 21.07
N ILE A 116 -17.90 -2.39 20.68
CA ILE A 116 -16.59 -2.42 21.33
C ILE A 116 -15.90 -1.10 20.94
N PRO A 117 -15.31 -0.35 21.88
CA PRO A 117 -14.71 0.95 21.61
C PRO A 117 -13.44 0.78 20.74
N LEU A 118 -13.64 0.66 19.44
CA LEU A 118 -12.59 0.76 18.44
C LEU A 118 -12.21 2.25 18.34
N LYS A 119 -10.90 2.53 18.43
CA LYS A 119 -10.36 3.87 18.19
C LYS A 119 -10.73 4.30 16.77
N TYR A 120 -10.98 5.58 16.54
CA TYR A 120 -11.29 6.15 15.21
C TYR A 120 -10.32 5.61 14.15
N VAL A 121 -10.78 4.67 13.33
CA VAL A 121 -10.09 4.19 12.13
C VAL A 121 -10.68 4.97 10.97
N SER A 122 -9.84 5.69 10.22
CA SER A 122 -10.32 6.34 9.00
C SER A 122 -10.81 5.26 8.03
N PRO A 123 -12.09 5.29 7.59
CA PRO A 123 -12.57 4.35 6.59
C PRO A 123 -11.73 4.38 5.30
N LYS A 124 -11.14 5.54 4.97
CA LYS A 124 -10.29 5.68 3.80
C LYS A 124 -8.96 4.94 3.95
N GLU A 125 -8.31 5.03 5.11
CA GLU A 125 -7.07 4.28 5.39
C GLU A 125 -7.33 2.77 5.36
N LEU A 126 -8.45 2.32 5.93
CA LEU A 126 -8.84 0.92 5.93
C LEU A 126 -9.09 0.38 4.51
N VAL A 127 -9.88 1.08 3.70
CA VAL A 127 -10.17 0.70 2.31
C VAL A 127 -8.88 0.67 1.49
N LEU A 128 -8.02 1.67 1.66
CA LEU A 128 -6.74 1.74 0.97
C LEU A 128 -5.82 0.57 1.35
N ALA A 129 -5.62 0.31 2.65
CA ALA A 129 -4.77 -0.79 3.11
C ALA A 129 -5.28 -2.14 2.59
N PHE A 130 -6.60 -2.34 2.57
CA PHE A 130 -7.19 -3.55 2.01
C PHE A 130 -7.04 -3.65 0.48
N ALA A 131 -7.19 -2.54 -0.24
CA ALA A 131 -6.97 -2.53 -1.69
C ALA A 131 -5.51 -2.88 -2.04
N ILE A 132 -4.55 -2.39 -1.25
CA ILE A 132 -3.14 -2.72 -1.43
C ILE A 132 -2.85 -4.18 -1.06
N LEU A 133 -3.43 -4.67 0.03
CA LEU A 133 -3.37 -6.09 0.38
C LEU A 133 -3.88 -6.96 -0.77
N THR A 134 -5.02 -6.60 -1.35
CA THR A 134 -5.65 -7.30 -2.48
C THR A 134 -4.72 -7.32 -3.70
N GLN A 135 -4.14 -6.18 -4.06
CA GLN A 135 -3.19 -6.07 -5.17
C GLN A 135 -2.03 -7.05 -5.01
N PHE A 136 -1.39 -7.08 -3.84
CA PHE A 136 -0.24 -7.92 -3.60
C PHE A 136 -0.58 -9.41 -3.46
N SER A 137 -1.66 -9.72 -2.75
CA SER A 137 -2.08 -11.11 -2.52
C SER A 137 -2.58 -11.79 -3.79
N LEU A 138 -3.23 -11.06 -4.70
CA LEU A 138 -3.76 -11.62 -5.93
C LEU A 138 -2.77 -11.57 -7.11
N ALA A 139 -1.71 -10.77 -7.04
CA ALA A 139 -0.71 -10.68 -8.11
C ALA A 139 -0.10 -12.04 -8.52
N PRO A 140 0.22 -12.97 -7.59
CA PRO A 140 0.69 -14.31 -7.98
C PRO A 140 -0.35 -15.10 -8.76
N ALA A 141 -1.62 -15.08 -8.34
CA ALA A 141 -2.70 -15.76 -9.05
C ALA A 141 -2.90 -15.17 -10.45
N MET A 142 -2.92 -13.84 -10.55
CA MET A 142 -3.06 -13.15 -11.83
C MET A 142 -1.92 -13.51 -12.78
N SER A 143 -0.69 -13.48 -12.29
CA SER A 143 0.50 -13.85 -13.07
C SER A 143 0.49 -15.32 -13.49
N TYR A 144 0.04 -16.22 -12.61
CA TYR A 144 -0.01 -17.66 -12.86
C TYR A 144 -1.02 -18.02 -13.95
N TYR A 145 -2.24 -17.45 -13.89
CA TYR A 145 -3.33 -17.81 -14.80
C TYR A 145 -3.36 -16.99 -16.09
N PHE A 146 -2.95 -15.71 -16.06
CA PHE A 146 -3.06 -14.79 -17.20
C PHE A 146 -1.71 -14.41 -17.82
N GLY A 147 -0.59 -14.78 -17.19
CA GLY A 147 0.75 -14.47 -17.69
C GLY A 147 0.97 -12.98 -17.91
N VAL A 148 1.89 -12.64 -18.83
CA VAL A 148 2.34 -11.24 -19.06
C VAL A 148 1.21 -10.32 -19.50
N GLY A 149 0.09 -10.86 -20.00
CA GLY A 149 -1.10 -10.11 -20.38
C GLY A 149 -1.71 -9.27 -19.24
N CYS A 150 -1.53 -9.67 -17.97
CA CYS A 150 -2.02 -8.92 -16.82
C CYS A 150 -1.01 -7.90 -16.26
N SER A 151 0.26 -7.91 -16.69
CA SER A 151 1.32 -7.07 -16.12
C SER A 151 1.00 -5.57 -16.21
N PHE A 152 0.46 -5.10 -17.34
CA PHE A 152 0.07 -3.69 -17.48
C PHE A 152 -1.04 -3.29 -16.50
N ALA A 153 -2.06 -4.12 -16.35
CA ALA A 153 -3.16 -3.86 -15.41
C ALA A 153 -2.63 -3.77 -13.97
N MET A 154 -1.72 -4.67 -13.58
CA MET A 154 -1.10 -4.66 -12.25
C MET A 154 -0.24 -3.41 -12.01
N VAL A 155 0.51 -2.95 -13.02
CA VAL A 155 1.26 -1.69 -12.93
C VAL A 155 0.30 -0.50 -12.77
N LEU A 156 -0.77 -0.46 -13.56
CA LEU A 156 -1.73 0.63 -13.53
C LEU A 156 -2.41 0.72 -12.15
N THR A 157 -2.88 -0.41 -11.62
CA THR A 157 -3.48 -0.45 -10.28
C THR A 157 -2.48 -0.08 -9.20
N ALA A 158 -1.23 -0.53 -9.26
CA ALA A 158 -0.19 -0.13 -8.31
C ALA A 158 0.06 1.39 -8.30
N ASN A 159 0.10 2.03 -9.47
CA ASN A 159 0.26 3.49 -9.57
C ASN A 159 -0.96 4.25 -9.04
N ILE A 160 -2.18 3.76 -9.29
CA ILE A 160 -3.40 4.35 -8.71
C ILE A 160 -3.38 4.22 -7.18
N LEU A 161 -2.95 3.08 -6.65
CA LEU A 161 -2.83 2.86 -5.21
C LEU A 161 -1.75 3.73 -4.57
N MET A 162 -0.65 4.03 -5.27
CA MET A 162 0.37 4.98 -4.82
C MET A 162 -0.17 6.41 -4.70
N LEU A 163 -0.91 6.86 -5.71
CA LEU A 163 -1.63 8.15 -5.65
C LEU A 163 -2.64 8.19 -4.51
N GLY A 164 -3.44 7.12 -4.39
CA GLY A 164 -4.39 6.93 -3.30
C GLY A 164 -3.71 6.97 -1.93
N TYR A 165 -2.54 6.34 -1.80
CA TYR A 165 -1.75 6.33 -0.59
C TYR A 165 -1.40 7.75 -0.14
N SER A 166 -0.76 8.52 -1.01
CA SER A 166 -0.38 9.88 -0.66
C SER A 166 -1.58 10.78 -0.38
N ALA A 167 -2.64 10.67 -1.19
CA ALA A 167 -3.86 11.47 -1.01
C ALA A 167 -4.57 11.17 0.31
N VAL A 168 -4.68 9.89 0.70
CA VAL A 168 -5.28 9.48 1.97
C VAL A 168 -4.43 9.96 3.14
N MET A 169 -3.10 9.80 3.10
CA MET A 169 -2.21 10.28 4.16
C MET A 169 -2.28 11.81 4.34
N MET A 170 -2.35 12.57 3.24
CA MET A 170 -2.55 14.02 3.29
C MET A 170 -3.91 14.39 3.91
N ASP A 171 -5.02 13.80 3.44
CA ASP A 171 -6.37 14.10 3.94
C ASP A 171 -6.51 13.75 5.42
N GLU A 172 -6.00 12.59 5.84
CA GLU A 172 -6.06 12.15 7.24
C GLU A 172 -5.09 12.92 8.15
N GLY A 173 -3.90 13.25 7.66
CA GLY A 173 -3.00 14.17 8.34
C GLY A 173 -3.64 15.52 8.61
N LEU A 174 -4.40 16.06 7.64
CA LEU A 174 -5.15 17.30 7.81
C LEU A 174 -6.33 17.15 8.78
N LYS A 175 -7.15 16.10 8.65
CA LYS A 175 -8.31 15.89 9.54
C LYS A 175 -7.92 15.71 11.00
N THR A 176 -6.81 15.03 11.24
CA THR A 176 -6.33 14.71 12.59
C THR A 176 -5.35 15.75 13.14
N ASN A 177 -5.08 16.83 12.39
CA ASN A 177 -4.01 17.80 12.69
C ASN A 177 -2.64 17.13 12.96
N SER A 178 -2.38 16.01 12.28
CA SER A 178 -1.14 15.24 12.41
C SER A 178 -0.15 15.67 11.33
N THR A 179 0.77 16.58 11.71
CA THR A 179 1.87 17.03 10.85
C THR A 179 2.69 15.86 10.29
N PRO A 180 3.05 14.82 11.07
CA PRO A 180 3.81 13.69 10.53
C PRO A 180 3.07 12.91 9.43
N LYS A 181 1.77 12.64 9.60
CA LYS A 181 0.96 11.95 8.56
C LYS A 181 0.83 12.78 7.29
N PHE A 182 0.59 14.08 7.43
CA PHE A 182 0.52 14.98 6.29
C PHE A 182 1.85 15.02 5.53
N PHE A 183 2.96 15.17 6.25
CA PHE A 183 4.30 15.19 5.68
C PHE A 183 4.65 13.86 4.99
N LEU A 184 4.24 12.72 5.57
CA LEU A 184 4.38 11.41 4.94
C LEU A 184 3.66 11.38 3.58
N GLY A 185 2.42 11.86 3.52
CA GLY A 185 1.65 11.93 2.26
C GLY A 185 2.35 12.78 1.19
N VAL A 186 2.82 13.98 1.55
CA VAL A 186 3.56 14.87 0.64
C VAL A 186 4.86 14.25 0.16
N SER A 187 5.66 13.72 1.10
CA SER A 187 6.97 13.14 0.79
C SER A 187 6.84 11.92 -0.13
N THR A 188 5.89 11.04 0.17
CA THR A 188 5.63 9.85 -0.65
C THR A 188 5.13 10.20 -2.05
N PHE A 189 4.30 11.24 -2.19
CA PHE A 189 3.84 11.72 -3.49
C PHE A 189 4.99 12.26 -4.33
N LEU A 190 5.80 13.15 -3.75
CA LEU A 190 6.93 13.78 -4.43
C LEU A 190 8.01 12.77 -4.79
N LEU A 191 8.32 11.84 -3.88
CA LEU A 191 9.32 10.81 -4.14
C LEU A 191 8.87 9.87 -5.26
N TRP A 192 7.61 9.41 -5.24
CA TRP A 192 7.05 8.59 -6.32
C TRP A 192 7.08 9.33 -7.66
N THR A 193 6.66 10.59 -7.66
CA THR A 193 6.69 11.49 -8.81
C THR A 193 8.10 11.58 -9.42
N ILE A 194 9.13 11.80 -8.61
CA ILE A 194 10.54 11.85 -9.04
C ILE A 194 10.96 10.51 -9.66
N ILE A 195 10.63 9.39 -8.99
CA ILE A 195 10.98 8.05 -9.48
C ILE A 195 10.31 7.78 -10.83
N ARG A 196 9.02 8.10 -10.99
CA ARG A 196 8.27 7.93 -12.24
C ARG A 196 8.77 8.85 -13.35
N TYR A 197 9.29 10.03 -13.02
CA TYR A 197 9.93 10.90 -14.01
C TYR A 197 11.13 10.22 -14.67
N PHE A 198 12.04 9.66 -13.88
CA PHE A 198 13.21 8.96 -14.42
C PHE A 198 12.80 7.75 -15.28
N ASP A 199 11.79 6.99 -14.84
CA ASP A 199 11.31 5.81 -15.56
C ASP A 199 10.61 6.14 -16.90
N LEU A 200 9.63 7.05 -16.88
CA LEU A 200 8.79 7.33 -18.05
C LEU A 200 9.42 8.32 -19.02
N PHE A 201 10.22 9.26 -18.52
CA PHE A 201 10.68 10.41 -19.28
C PHE A 201 12.19 10.53 -19.38
N GLY A 202 12.96 9.69 -18.66
CA GLY A 202 14.42 9.71 -18.70
C GLY A 202 15.00 9.52 -20.11
N ASN A 203 14.34 8.72 -20.95
CA ASN A 203 14.82 8.41 -22.31
C ASN A 203 14.16 9.23 -23.44
N VAL A 204 12.96 9.78 -23.23
CA VAL A 204 12.15 10.40 -24.32
C VAL A 204 11.73 11.83 -24.00
N GLY A 205 11.50 12.16 -22.73
CA GLY A 205 10.92 13.46 -22.33
C GLY A 205 11.94 14.53 -21.96
N GLY A 206 13.14 14.15 -21.52
CA GLY A 206 14.18 15.10 -21.09
C GLY A 206 13.64 16.20 -20.16
N MET A 207 14.06 17.44 -20.38
CA MET A 207 13.57 18.60 -19.60
C MET A 207 12.06 18.85 -19.73
N LEU A 208 11.41 18.53 -20.86
CA LEU A 208 9.98 18.72 -21.07
C LEU A 208 9.13 17.79 -20.20
N GLY A 209 9.54 16.52 -20.11
CA GLY A 209 8.95 15.55 -19.19
C GLY A 209 9.08 16.00 -17.74
N ALA A 210 10.25 16.52 -17.35
CA ALA A 210 10.48 17.02 -15.99
C ALA A 210 9.55 18.19 -15.68
N SER A 211 9.47 19.13 -16.61
CA SER A 211 8.67 20.35 -16.50
C SER A 211 7.19 20.03 -16.35
N LEU A 212 6.66 19.10 -17.16
CA LEU A 212 5.26 18.66 -17.06
C LEU A 212 4.98 18.00 -15.72
N LEU A 213 5.91 17.16 -15.26
CA LEU A 213 5.73 16.39 -14.03
C LEU A 213 5.81 17.29 -12.79
N PHE A 214 6.75 18.24 -12.77
CA PHE A 214 6.78 19.33 -11.79
C PHE A 214 5.50 20.17 -11.85
N PHE A 215 5.03 20.55 -13.05
CA PHE A 215 3.79 21.32 -13.21
C PHE A 215 2.57 20.57 -12.65
N LEU A 216 2.43 19.28 -12.94
CA LEU A 216 1.34 18.45 -12.41
C LEU A 216 1.43 18.28 -10.90
N SER A 217 2.64 18.08 -10.35
CA SER A 217 2.84 18.03 -8.90
C SER A 217 2.54 19.36 -8.22
N SER A 218 2.95 20.48 -8.83
CA SER A 218 2.61 21.82 -8.35
C SER A 218 1.11 22.06 -8.42
N LEU A 219 0.43 21.67 -9.49
CA LEU A 219 -1.04 21.75 -9.59
C LEU A 219 -1.73 20.91 -8.51
N ALA A 220 -1.23 19.70 -8.23
CA ALA A 220 -1.77 18.85 -7.17
C ALA A 220 -1.62 19.50 -5.78
N LEU A 221 -0.44 20.08 -5.49
CA LEU A 221 -0.20 20.80 -4.23
C LEU A 221 -1.01 22.10 -4.13
N ILE A 222 -1.18 22.82 -5.24
CA ILE A 222 -2.03 24.01 -5.31
C ILE A 222 -3.49 23.63 -5.09
N GLY A 223 -3.97 22.54 -5.71
CA GLY A 223 -5.31 22.01 -5.50
C GLY A 223 -5.55 21.64 -4.04
N LEU A 224 -4.57 21.00 -3.39
CA LEU A 224 -4.58 20.71 -1.96
C LEU A 224 -4.66 21.98 -1.12
N ALA A 225 -3.91 23.02 -1.47
CA ALA A 225 -3.94 24.32 -0.80
C ALA A 225 -5.29 25.04 -0.97
N PHE A 226 -5.90 25.01 -2.15
CA PHE A 226 -7.23 25.58 -2.39
C PHE A 226 -8.34 24.82 -1.65
N PHE A 227 -8.30 23.49 -1.67
CA PHE A 227 -9.20 22.64 -0.90
C PHE A 227 -9.14 23.00 0.60
N TRP A 228 -7.92 23.23 1.11
CA TRP A 228 -7.71 23.65 2.49
C TRP A 228 -8.21 25.06 2.79
N ARG A 229 -8.00 26.04 1.89
CA ARG A 229 -8.53 27.40 2.02
C ARG A 229 -10.05 27.41 2.16
N LYS A 230 -10.77 26.61 1.35
CA LYS A 230 -12.23 26.46 1.46
C LYS A 230 -12.64 25.89 2.81
N ARG A 231 -11.94 24.88 3.33
CA ARG A 231 -12.26 24.30 4.66
C ARG A 231 -12.02 25.28 5.80
N LYS A 232 -10.89 26.00 5.83
CA LYS A 232 -10.61 27.01 6.87
C LYS A 232 -11.63 28.14 6.87
N ALA A 233 -12.09 28.59 5.70
CA ALA A 233 -13.15 29.59 5.60
C ALA A 233 -14.47 29.11 6.24
N SER A 234 -14.81 27.83 6.11
CA SER A 234 -15.99 27.25 6.77
C SER A 234 -15.86 27.10 8.29
N PHE A 235 -14.64 27.03 8.84
CA PHE A 235 -14.39 26.96 10.28
C PHE A 235 -14.30 28.34 10.98
N HIS A 236 -14.25 29.45 10.24
CA HIS A 236 -14.28 30.82 10.79
C HIS A 236 -15.66 31.48 10.72
N VAL A 237 -16.68 30.75 10.28
CA VAL A 237 -18.08 31.21 10.20
C VAL A 237 -18.94 30.63 11.34
N ASN A 238 -18.35 29.85 12.25
CA ASN A 238 -19.00 29.38 13.48
C ASN A 238 -18.26 29.91 14.71
#